data_AF-A0A946HEB1-F1
#
_entry.id   AF-A0A946HEB1-F1
#
_cell.length_a   1.000
_cell.length_b   1.000
_cell.length_c   1.000
_cell.angle_alpha   90.00
_cell.angle_beta   90.00
_cell.angle_gamma   90.00
#
_symmetry.space_group_name_H-M   'P 1'
#
loop_
_entity.id
_entity.type
_entity.pdbx_description
1 polymer ?
#
loop_
_entity_poly.entity_id
_entity_poly.type
_entity_poly.pdbx_seq_one_letter_code
_entity_poly.pdbx_strand_id
1 'polypeptide(L)'
;MTHCIPKKLFLLCLLTFIGCGFHLRGNIDLPANVKNILLDIQGRDNILEQRLEYLLKLKHIKVYNTSPENINLYTLRIHSHSFNEQVLAYSQSNLPERIRIIISIPIEIINMEGKVIIATTATTSSQISITPNNPVIQNQEKNIAKDDLRKKAANQIINIFAKSMNKKNIKGNKGNKGNKGNKGNKGNKDNERNKLNEN
;
A
#
# COMPACT_ATOMS: atom_id res chain seq x y z
N MET A 1 -51.34 23.26 -8.82
CA MET A 1 -50.60 22.82 -7.62
C MET A 1 -49.11 22.90 -7.90
N THR A 2 -48.48 24.03 -7.61
CA THR A 2 -47.03 24.26 -7.81
C THR A 2 -46.37 24.29 -6.43
N HIS A 3 -45.79 23.17 -6.01
CA HIS A 3 -45.04 23.10 -4.76
C HIS A 3 -43.69 23.82 -4.93
N CYS A 4 -43.58 25.01 -4.35
CA CYS A 4 -42.36 25.81 -4.31
C CYS A 4 -41.42 25.19 -3.26
N ILE A 5 -40.49 24.35 -3.71
CA ILE A 5 -39.46 23.78 -2.84
C ILE A 5 -38.66 24.95 -2.24
N PRO A 6 -38.58 25.08 -0.90
CA PRO A 6 -37.93 26.22 -0.28
C PRO A 6 -36.44 26.23 -0.65
N LYS A 7 -35.96 27.34 -1.24
CA LYS A 7 -34.56 27.54 -1.69
C LYS A 7 -33.50 27.16 -0.65
N LYS A 8 -33.83 27.24 0.65
CA LYS A 8 -32.95 26.82 1.76
C LYS A 8 -32.70 25.31 1.80
N LEU A 9 -33.69 24.50 1.44
CA LEU A 9 -33.57 23.03 1.41
C LEU A 9 -32.73 22.57 0.22
N PHE A 10 -32.82 23.27 -0.91
CA PHE A 10 -31.96 23.02 -2.07
C PHE A 10 -30.49 23.34 -1.75
N LEU A 11 -30.21 24.47 -1.10
CA LEU A 11 -28.86 24.87 -0.70
C LEU A 11 -28.21 23.91 0.32
N LEU A 12 -29.01 23.35 1.24
CA LEU A 12 -28.55 22.34 2.21
C LEU A 12 -28.14 21.03 1.53
N CYS A 13 -28.88 20.61 0.49
CA CYS A 13 -28.59 19.39 -0.29
C CYS A 13 -27.29 19.52 -1.12
N LEU A 14 -26.99 20.70 -1.63
CA LEU A 14 -25.73 20.97 -2.35
C LEU A 14 -24.48 20.86 -1.46
N LEU A 15 -24.58 21.26 -0.17
CA LEU A 15 -23.45 21.16 0.76
C LEU A 15 -23.09 19.72 1.12
N THR A 16 -24.06 18.80 1.13
CA THR A 16 -23.82 17.38 1.43
C THR A 16 -23.04 16.64 0.33
N PHE A 17 -23.04 17.15 -0.92
CA PHE A 17 -22.29 16.53 -2.02
C PHE A 17 -20.79 16.84 -2.02
N ILE A 18 -20.36 17.94 -1.39
CA ILE A 18 -18.95 18.36 -1.37
C ILE A 18 -18.17 17.64 -0.25
N GLY A 19 -18.87 16.97 0.68
CA GLY A 19 -18.31 16.32 1.86
C GLY A 19 -17.89 14.85 1.68
N CYS A 20 -18.06 14.25 0.50
CA CYS A 20 -17.56 12.90 0.23
C CYS A 20 -16.04 12.97 0.04
N GLY A 21 -15.30 12.98 1.16
CA GLY A 21 -13.82 13.05 1.26
C GLY A 21 -13.08 11.86 0.66
N PHE A 22 -13.41 11.47 -0.57
CA PHE A 22 -12.67 10.51 -1.37
C PHE A 22 -11.31 11.10 -1.71
N HIS A 23 -10.30 10.73 -0.93
CA HIS A 23 -8.93 10.79 -1.41
C HIS A 23 -8.75 9.67 -2.42
N LEU A 24 -8.28 9.99 -3.63
CA LEU A 24 -7.91 8.97 -4.60
C LEU A 24 -6.85 8.05 -3.97
N ARG A 25 -7.29 6.91 -3.47
CA ARG A 25 -6.43 5.84 -2.94
C ARG A 25 -5.86 5.08 -4.13
N GLY A 26 -4.93 5.71 -4.85
CA GLY A 26 -4.48 5.21 -6.15
C GLY A 26 -2.98 5.25 -6.36
N ASN A 27 -2.26 6.17 -5.71
CA ASN A 27 -0.85 6.36 -6.00
C ASN A 27 -0.03 6.36 -4.71
N ILE A 28 0.37 5.16 -4.25
CA ILE A 28 1.56 5.09 -3.41
C ILE A 28 2.73 5.35 -4.36
N ASP A 29 3.17 6.59 -4.38
CA ASP A 29 4.37 7.00 -5.11
C ASP A 29 5.56 6.26 -4.51
N LEU A 30 6.30 5.56 -5.37
CA LEU A 30 7.62 5.10 -4.97
C LEU A 30 8.56 6.30 -5.00
N PRO A 31 9.51 6.37 -4.07
CA PRO A 31 10.45 7.47 -4.06
C PRO A 31 11.28 7.42 -5.34
N ALA A 32 11.61 8.61 -5.88
CA ALA A 32 12.25 8.77 -7.20
C ALA A 32 13.59 8.05 -7.36
N ASN A 33 14.17 7.56 -6.26
CA ASN A 33 15.40 6.79 -6.22
C ASN A 33 15.22 5.30 -6.59
N VAL A 34 13.99 4.81 -6.78
CA VAL A 34 13.72 3.40 -7.14
C VAL A 34 13.27 3.32 -8.59
N LYS A 35 14.23 3.36 -9.51
CA LYS A 35 13.95 3.25 -10.96
C LYS A 35 14.13 1.84 -11.51
N ASN A 36 14.97 1.05 -10.86
CA ASN A 36 15.36 -0.28 -11.30
C ASN A 36 15.27 -1.24 -10.12
N ILE A 37 14.72 -2.43 -10.34
CA ILE A 37 14.65 -3.48 -9.33
C ILE A 37 14.97 -4.85 -9.93
N LEU A 38 15.52 -5.73 -9.11
CA LEU A 38 15.61 -7.15 -9.40
C LEU A 38 14.39 -7.84 -8.79
N LEU A 39 13.64 -8.57 -9.61
CA LEU A 39 12.51 -9.39 -9.17
C LEU A 39 12.98 -10.85 -9.12
N ASP A 40 13.12 -11.39 -7.90
CA ASP A 40 13.58 -12.76 -7.65
C ASP A 40 12.40 -13.58 -7.13
N ILE A 41 11.79 -14.42 -7.97
CA ILE A 41 10.62 -15.20 -7.62
C ILE A 41 11.01 -16.67 -7.51
N GLN A 42 10.85 -17.23 -6.31
CA GLN A 42 11.09 -18.62 -6.02
C GLN A 42 9.79 -19.43 -6.17
N GLY A 43 9.82 -20.38 -7.09
CA GLY A 43 8.68 -21.22 -7.43
C GLY A 43 8.03 -20.79 -8.74
N ARG A 44 7.14 -21.64 -9.26
CA ARG A 44 6.46 -21.41 -10.54
C ARG A 44 5.06 -20.85 -10.28
N ASP A 45 4.88 -19.53 -10.36
CA ASP A 45 3.56 -18.87 -10.34
C ASP A 45 3.50 -17.72 -11.36
N ASN A 46 3.08 -18.07 -12.58
CA ASN A 46 2.98 -17.14 -13.70
C ASN A 46 2.00 -15.99 -13.46
N ILE A 47 0.89 -16.23 -12.72
CA ILE A 47 -0.15 -15.22 -12.52
C ILE A 47 0.36 -14.14 -11.57
N LEU A 48 1.01 -14.55 -10.48
CA LEU A 48 1.62 -13.63 -9.53
C LEU A 48 2.75 -12.82 -10.18
N GLU A 49 3.65 -13.50 -10.90
CA GLU A 49 4.78 -12.90 -11.60
C GLU A 49 4.34 -11.86 -12.63
N GLN A 50 3.47 -12.24 -13.57
CA GLN A 50 2.96 -11.33 -14.60
C GLN A 50 2.27 -10.12 -13.98
N ARG A 51 1.51 -10.33 -12.90
CA ARG A 51 0.82 -9.22 -12.22
C ARG A 51 1.81 -8.28 -11.55
N LEU A 52 2.85 -8.80 -10.90
CA LEU A 52 3.88 -7.98 -10.28
C LEU A 52 4.63 -7.15 -11.32
N GLU A 53 5.10 -7.78 -12.38
CA GLU A 53 5.75 -7.08 -13.48
C GLU A 53 4.88 -5.96 -14.04
N TYR A 54 3.60 -6.25 -14.30
CA TYR A 54 2.64 -5.27 -14.79
C TYR A 54 2.52 -4.08 -13.83
N LEU A 55 2.35 -4.33 -12.53
CA LEU A 55 2.23 -3.29 -11.52
C LEU A 55 3.50 -2.43 -11.38
N LEU A 56 4.67 -3.03 -11.54
CA LEU A 56 5.96 -2.34 -11.52
C LEU A 56 6.16 -1.48 -12.78
N LYS A 57 5.79 -2.00 -13.95
CA LYS A 57 5.80 -1.28 -15.22
C LYS A 57 4.85 -0.08 -15.21
N LEU A 58 3.65 -0.22 -14.63
CA LEU A 58 2.71 0.89 -14.40
C LEU A 58 3.30 2.03 -13.56
N LYS A 59 4.29 1.72 -12.72
CA LYS A 59 5.00 2.69 -11.87
C LYS A 59 6.30 3.17 -12.50
N HIS A 60 6.51 2.91 -13.79
CA HIS A 60 7.70 3.25 -14.57
C HIS A 60 9.02 2.68 -13.99
N ILE A 61 8.94 1.52 -13.32
CA ILE A 61 10.10 0.82 -12.77
C ILE A 61 10.56 -0.21 -13.80
N LYS A 62 11.86 -0.21 -14.11
CA LYS A 62 12.48 -1.26 -14.92
C LYS A 62 12.71 -2.50 -14.05
N VAL A 63 12.16 -3.62 -14.50
CA VAL A 63 12.27 -4.92 -13.82
C VAL A 63 13.34 -5.74 -14.53
N TYR A 64 14.26 -6.28 -13.73
CA TYR A 64 15.27 -7.23 -14.16
C TYR A 64 14.98 -8.58 -13.51
N ASN A 65 15.19 -9.67 -14.24
CA ASN A 65 15.03 -11.04 -13.72
C ASN A 65 16.38 -11.64 -13.31
N THR A 66 17.47 -11.12 -13.87
CA THR A 66 18.86 -11.44 -13.51
C THR A 66 19.58 -10.15 -13.18
N SER A 67 20.42 -10.16 -12.14
CA SER A 67 21.22 -8.99 -11.80
C SER A 67 22.21 -8.71 -12.94
N PRO A 68 22.10 -7.56 -13.64
CA PRO A 68 23.12 -7.20 -14.61
C PRO A 68 24.43 -6.91 -13.88
N GLU A 69 25.54 -7.31 -14.49
CA GLU A 69 26.87 -6.97 -13.99
C GLU A 69 26.99 -5.43 -13.94
N ASN A 70 27.48 -4.90 -12.81
CA ASN A 70 27.73 -3.47 -12.56
C ASN A 70 26.52 -2.58 -12.20
N ILE A 71 25.34 -3.13 -11.91
CA ILE A 71 24.22 -2.32 -11.39
C ILE A 71 23.79 -2.80 -10.00
N ASN A 72 23.95 -1.92 -9.02
CA ASN A 72 23.42 -2.10 -7.68
C ASN A 72 21.90 -1.87 -7.67
N LEU A 73 21.13 -2.95 -7.48
CA LEU A 73 19.68 -2.94 -7.51
C LEU A 73 19.09 -3.32 -6.16
N TYR A 74 17.90 -2.79 -5.84
CA TYR A 74 17.09 -3.39 -4.79
C TYR A 74 16.48 -4.68 -5.31
N THR A 75 16.52 -5.73 -4.50
CA THR A 75 15.90 -7.02 -4.85
C THR A 75 14.60 -7.18 -4.07
N LEU A 76 13.52 -7.44 -4.79
CA LEU A 76 12.28 -7.94 -4.23
C LEU A 76 12.29 -9.46 -4.41
N ARG A 77 12.59 -10.18 -3.34
CA ARG A 77 12.56 -11.63 -3.32
C ARG A 77 11.21 -12.13 -2.84
N ILE A 78 10.64 -13.07 -3.57
CA ILE A 78 9.35 -13.66 -3.31
C ILE A 78 9.55 -15.16 -3.14
N HIS A 79 9.21 -15.68 -1.98
CA HIS A 79 9.28 -17.10 -1.71
C HIS A 79 8.02 -17.81 -2.19
N SER A 80 8.08 -19.15 -2.24
CA SER A 80 6.92 -19.96 -2.56
C SER A 80 5.77 -19.68 -1.60
N HIS A 81 4.57 -19.53 -2.15
CA HIS A 81 3.37 -19.21 -1.41
C HIS A 81 2.62 -20.47 -0.98
N SER A 82 1.71 -20.31 -0.01
CA SER A 82 0.80 -21.36 0.43
C SER A 82 -0.65 -20.88 0.41
N PHE A 83 -1.57 -21.82 0.21
CA PHE A 83 -3.00 -21.61 0.38
C PHE A 83 -3.51 -22.39 1.59
N ASN A 84 -4.37 -21.75 2.38
CA ASN A 84 -5.10 -22.38 3.48
C ASN A 84 -6.60 -22.17 3.28
N GLU A 85 -7.39 -23.21 3.51
CA GLU A 85 -8.85 -23.19 3.41
C GLU A 85 -9.46 -23.36 4.80
N GLN A 86 -10.34 -22.43 5.19
CA GLN A 86 -11.03 -22.45 6.48
C GLN A 86 -12.54 -22.49 6.24
N VAL A 87 -13.24 -23.45 6.84
CA VAL A 87 -14.70 -23.49 6.82
C VAL A 87 -15.25 -22.41 7.75
N LEU A 88 -16.18 -21.60 7.25
CA LEU A 88 -16.82 -20.51 7.98
C LEU A 88 -18.27 -20.83 8.37
N ALA A 89 -18.93 -21.70 7.61
CA ALA A 89 -20.29 -22.11 7.87
C ALA A 89 -20.57 -23.50 7.28
N TYR A 90 -21.45 -24.23 7.96
CA TYR A 90 -22.00 -25.50 7.53
C TYR A 90 -23.50 -25.34 7.22
N SER A 91 -24.00 -26.11 6.26
CA SER A 91 -25.43 -26.22 5.96
C SER A 91 -26.16 -27.05 7.02
N GLN A 92 -27.50 -27.12 6.92
CA GLN A 92 -28.33 -27.98 7.78
C GLN A 92 -27.95 -29.46 7.69
N SER A 93 -27.39 -29.89 6.56
CA SER A 93 -26.89 -31.25 6.33
C SER A 93 -25.43 -31.45 6.78
N ASN A 94 -24.87 -30.51 7.55
CA ASN A 94 -23.48 -30.52 8.03
C ASN A 94 -22.42 -30.52 6.92
N LEU A 95 -22.74 -29.95 5.75
CA LEU A 95 -21.80 -29.80 4.64
C LEU A 95 -21.23 -28.37 4.62
N PRO A 96 -19.93 -28.17 4.33
CA PRO A 96 -19.36 -26.83 4.18
C PRO A 96 -20.13 -26.02 3.13
N GLU A 97 -20.59 -24.83 3.50
CA GLU A 97 -21.36 -23.93 2.61
C GLU A 97 -20.58 -22.65 2.32
N ARG A 98 -19.81 -22.16 3.30
CA ARG A 98 -18.94 -20.99 3.12
C ARG A 98 -17.54 -21.31 3.60
N ILE A 99 -16.56 -20.95 2.79
CA ILE A 99 -15.15 -21.10 3.11
C ILE A 99 -14.40 -19.79 2.91
N ARG A 100 -13.29 -19.66 3.61
CA ARG A 100 -12.28 -18.64 3.39
C ARG A 100 -11.04 -19.30 2.81
N ILE A 101 -10.57 -18.76 1.70
CA ILE A 101 -9.27 -19.12 1.13
C ILE A 101 -8.30 -18.01 1.52
N ILE A 102 -7.15 -18.39 2.08
CA ILE A 102 -6.09 -17.48 2.53
C ILE A 102 -4.85 -17.82 1.72
N ILE A 103 -4.23 -16.81 1.10
CA ILE A 103 -2.91 -16.93 0.49
C ILE A 103 -1.88 -16.25 1.39
N SER A 104 -0.75 -16.92 1.64
CA SER A 104 0.38 -16.37 2.38
C SER A 104 1.64 -16.45 1.53
N ILE A 105 2.24 -15.28 1.27
CA ILE A 105 3.43 -15.15 0.42
C ILE A 105 4.56 -14.52 1.25
N PRO A 106 5.57 -15.29 1.68
CA PRO A 106 6.74 -14.73 2.33
C PRO A 106 7.55 -13.93 1.31
N ILE A 107 7.99 -12.73 1.71
CA ILE A 107 8.77 -11.83 0.88
C ILE A 107 9.93 -11.22 1.67
N GLU A 108 11.00 -10.95 0.94
CA GLU A 108 12.16 -10.22 1.42
C GLU A 108 12.45 -9.03 0.51
N ILE A 109 12.83 -7.91 1.12
CA ILE A 109 13.35 -6.76 0.41
C ILE A 109 14.81 -6.63 0.81
N ILE A 110 15.67 -6.66 -0.20
CA ILE A 110 17.12 -6.68 -0.04
C ILE A 110 17.66 -5.38 -0.62
N ASN A 111 18.55 -4.73 0.12
CA ASN A 111 19.19 -3.51 -0.37
C ASN A 111 20.24 -3.81 -1.46
N MET A 112 20.76 -2.74 -2.03
CA MET A 112 21.85 -2.75 -3.01
C MET A 112 23.16 -3.39 -2.51
N GLU A 113 23.31 -3.60 -1.20
CA GLU A 113 24.50 -4.21 -0.57
C GLU A 113 24.28 -5.70 -0.27
N GLY A 114 23.12 -6.26 -0.65
CA GLY A 114 22.77 -7.66 -0.37
C GLY A 114 22.20 -7.92 1.03
N LYS A 115 21.97 -6.89 1.85
CA LYS A 115 21.38 -7.01 3.19
C LYS A 115 19.85 -6.98 3.14
N VAL A 116 19.20 -7.95 3.79
CA VAL A 116 17.75 -7.98 4.01
C VAL A 116 17.35 -6.79 4.89
N ILE A 117 16.53 -5.88 4.34
CA ILE A 117 16.01 -4.71 5.08
C ILE A 117 14.62 -4.98 5.64
N ILE A 118 13.83 -5.83 4.99
CA ILE A 118 12.51 -6.27 5.43
C ILE A 118 12.34 -7.73 5.07
N ALA A 119 11.86 -8.53 6.04
CA ALA A 119 11.28 -9.84 5.81
C ALA A 119 9.87 -9.82 6.40
N THR A 120 8.87 -10.19 5.61
CA THR A 120 7.46 -10.19 6.03
C THR A 120 6.64 -11.17 5.18
N THR A 121 5.36 -11.35 5.53
CA THR A 121 4.43 -12.17 4.75
C THR A 121 3.29 -11.31 4.24
N ALA A 122 3.07 -11.32 2.93
CA ALA A 122 1.87 -10.75 2.33
C ALA A 122 0.73 -11.78 2.43
N THR A 123 -0.28 -11.45 3.23
CA THR A 123 -1.44 -12.31 3.45
C THR A 123 -2.71 -11.62 2.96
N THR A 124 -3.43 -12.29 2.06
CA THR A 124 -4.78 -11.88 1.64
C THR A 124 -5.75 -13.04 1.75
N SER A 125 -7.04 -12.75 1.85
CA SER A 125 -8.07 -13.77 1.94
C SER A 125 -9.33 -13.39 1.17
N SER A 126 -10.04 -14.40 0.68
CA SER A 126 -11.32 -14.25 -0.01
C SER A 126 -12.30 -15.27 0.57
N GLN A 127 -13.55 -14.84 0.72
CA GLN A 127 -14.63 -15.72 1.15
C GLN A 127 -15.49 -16.09 -0.06
N ILE A 128 -15.81 -17.37 -0.19
CA ILE A 128 -16.69 -17.88 -1.24
C ILE A 128 -17.74 -18.81 -0.64
N SER A 129 -18.90 -18.84 -1.28
CA SER A 129 -19.91 -19.88 -1.04
C SER A 129 -19.62 -21.04 -1.98
N ILE A 130 -19.82 -22.27 -1.52
CA ILE A 130 -19.55 -23.50 -2.27
C ILE A 130 -20.83 -24.33 -2.38
N THR A 131 -21.03 -24.94 -3.55
CA THR A 131 -22.20 -25.77 -3.82
C THR A 131 -21.95 -27.22 -3.37
N PRO A 132 -22.62 -27.75 -2.32
CA PRO A 132 -22.24 -29.02 -1.70
C PRO A 132 -22.28 -30.25 -2.64
N ASN A 133 -23.18 -30.25 -3.62
CA ASN A 133 -23.46 -31.42 -4.48
C ASN A 133 -22.77 -31.37 -5.85
N ASN A 134 -21.86 -30.41 -6.09
CA ASN A 134 -21.13 -30.32 -7.35
C ASN A 134 -19.63 -30.07 -7.15
N PRO A 135 -18.81 -31.12 -7.04
CA PRO A 135 -17.37 -30.98 -6.77
C PRO A 135 -16.62 -30.29 -7.91
N VAL A 136 -17.09 -30.41 -9.15
CA VAL A 136 -16.46 -29.77 -10.32
C VAL A 136 -16.60 -28.25 -10.24
N ILE A 137 -17.82 -27.77 -10.02
CA ILE A 137 -18.10 -26.33 -9.88
C ILE A 137 -17.37 -25.76 -8.65
N GLN A 138 -17.37 -26.48 -7.52
CA GLN A 138 -16.61 -26.08 -6.35
C GLN A 138 -15.12 -25.88 -6.65
N ASN A 139 -14.49 -26.83 -7.37
CA ASN A 139 -13.08 -26.72 -7.74
C ASN A 139 -12.83 -25.52 -8.67
N GLN A 140 -13.74 -25.27 -9.61
CA GLN A 140 -13.65 -24.11 -10.51
C GLN A 140 -13.76 -22.79 -9.72
N GLU A 141 -14.74 -22.64 -8.84
CA GLU A 141 -14.92 -21.46 -8.00
C GLU A 141 -13.71 -21.21 -7.10
N LYS A 142 -13.16 -22.27 -6.50
CA LYS A 142 -11.93 -22.20 -5.70
C LYS A 142 -10.74 -21.74 -6.54
N ASN A 143 -10.58 -22.24 -7.76
CA ASN A 143 -9.47 -21.84 -8.63
C ASN A 143 -9.57 -20.37 -9.06
N ILE A 144 -10.76 -19.91 -9.43
CA ILE A 144 -11.02 -18.49 -9.73
C ILE A 144 -10.67 -17.62 -8.51
N ALA A 145 -11.12 -18.02 -7.32
CA ALA A 145 -10.82 -17.30 -6.09
C ALA A 145 -9.31 -17.28 -5.77
N LYS A 146 -8.59 -18.39 -6.02
CA LYS A 146 -7.13 -18.47 -5.85
C LYS A 146 -6.40 -17.54 -6.83
N ASP A 147 -6.84 -17.44 -8.07
CA ASP A 147 -6.26 -16.52 -9.07
C ASP A 147 -6.47 -15.06 -8.70
N ASP A 148 -7.66 -14.71 -8.22
CA ASP A 148 -7.94 -13.36 -7.74
C ASP A 148 -7.15 -13.03 -6.47
N LEU A 149 -6.92 -14.02 -5.60
CA LEU A 149 -6.05 -13.87 -4.45
C LEU A 149 -4.59 -13.62 -4.84
N ARG A 150 -4.07 -14.29 -5.87
CA ARG A 150 -2.72 -13.99 -6.41
C ARG A 150 -2.64 -12.53 -6.87
N LYS A 151 -3.64 -12.04 -7.61
CA LYS A 151 -3.70 -10.64 -8.06
C LYS A 151 -3.76 -9.66 -6.89
N LYS A 152 -4.59 -9.95 -5.87
CA LYS A 152 -4.70 -9.14 -4.65
C LYS A 152 -3.38 -9.12 -3.87
N ALA A 153 -2.75 -10.28 -3.70
CA ALA A 153 -1.47 -10.41 -3.03
C ALA A 153 -0.37 -9.64 -3.77
N ALA A 154 -0.32 -9.67 -5.10
CA ALA A 154 0.60 -8.86 -5.89
C ALA A 154 0.46 -7.36 -5.57
N ASN A 155 -0.78 -6.83 -5.54
CA ASN A 155 -1.02 -5.44 -5.17
C ASN A 155 -0.54 -5.14 -3.73
N GLN A 156 -0.77 -6.05 -2.78
CA GLN A 156 -0.31 -5.89 -1.41
C GLN A 156 1.23 -5.90 -1.31
N ILE A 157 1.91 -6.79 -2.04
CA ILE A 157 3.37 -6.84 -2.09
C ILE A 157 3.94 -5.51 -2.59
N ILE A 158 3.39 -4.96 -3.68
CA ILE A 158 3.82 -3.64 -4.19
C ILE A 158 3.58 -2.53 -3.17
N ASN A 159 2.47 -2.57 -2.44
CA ASN A 159 2.19 -1.59 -1.39
C ASN A 159 3.18 -1.70 -0.21
N ILE A 160 3.52 -2.92 0.21
CA ILE A 160 4.54 -3.18 1.24
C ILE A 160 5.89 -2.66 0.75
N PHE A 161 6.26 -2.99 -0.49
CA PHE A 161 7.50 -2.54 -1.11
C PHE A 161 7.57 -1.01 -1.15
N ALA A 162 6.58 -0.34 -1.72
CA ALA A 162 6.56 1.13 -1.81
C ALA A 162 6.62 1.79 -0.42
N LYS A 163 5.88 1.26 0.56
CA LYS A 163 5.92 1.73 1.95
C LYS A 163 7.30 1.57 2.58
N SER A 164 7.99 0.46 2.31
CA SER A 164 9.34 0.21 2.80
C SER A 164 10.36 1.22 2.29
N MET A 165 10.28 1.54 1.00
CA MET A 165 11.19 2.45 0.33
C MET A 165 10.99 3.89 0.84
N ASN A 166 9.74 4.30 1.05
CA ASN A 166 9.41 5.59 1.65
C ASN A 166 9.87 5.71 3.12
N LYS A 167 9.72 4.65 3.92
CA LYS A 167 10.20 4.65 5.32
C LYS A 167 11.73 4.86 5.40
N LYS A 168 12.50 4.31 4.47
CA LYS A 168 13.96 4.52 4.40
C LYS A 168 14.31 5.98 4.08
N ASN A 169 13.59 6.60 3.14
CA ASN A 169 13.78 8.02 2.80
C ASN A 169 13.54 8.93 4.03
N ILE A 170 12.48 8.66 4.81
CA ILE A 170 12.15 9.42 6.03
C ILE A 170 13.22 9.25 7.12
N LYS A 171 13.82 8.06 7.26
CA LYS A 171 14.92 7.85 8.23
C LYS A 171 16.24 8.49 7.77
N GLY A 172 16.53 8.50 6.47
CA GLY A 172 17.71 9.18 5.91
C GLY A 172 17.65 10.71 6.03
N ASN A 173 16.45 11.30 6.06
CA ASN A 173 16.26 12.76 6.19
C ASN A 173 16.19 13.26 7.66
N LYS A 174 16.30 12.39 8.67
CA LYS A 174 16.30 12.79 10.09
C LYS A 174 17.68 13.19 10.63
N GLY A 175 18.69 13.31 9.78
CA GLY A 175 20.06 13.68 10.14
C GLY A 175 20.44 15.16 9.93
N ASN A 176 19.56 16.01 9.38
CA ASN A 176 19.91 17.41 9.15
C ASN A 176 18.82 18.38 9.64
N LYS A 177 18.75 18.54 10.97
CA LYS A 177 18.23 19.76 11.62
C LYS A 177 19.21 20.18 12.70
N GLY A 178 20.44 20.44 12.26
CA GLY A 178 21.47 21.11 13.04
C GLY A 178 21.77 22.48 12.45
N ASN A 179 21.32 23.51 13.17
CA ASN A 179 21.97 24.82 13.27
C ASN A 179 21.98 25.78 12.06
N LYS A 180 21.15 26.83 12.17
CA LYS A 180 21.53 28.20 11.79
C LYS A 180 20.77 29.19 12.68
N GLY A 181 21.35 29.50 13.83
CA GLY A 181 21.20 30.86 14.36
C GLY A 181 22.06 31.80 13.52
N ASN A 182 21.50 32.92 13.06
CA ASN A 182 22.03 34.25 13.42
C ASN A 182 21.15 35.40 12.92
N LYS A 183 20.94 36.36 13.83
CA LYS A 183 20.75 37.81 13.68
C LYS A 183 19.63 38.34 12.77
N GLY A 184 18.47 38.52 13.39
CA GLY A 184 17.49 39.55 13.03
C GLY A 184 17.83 40.90 13.69
N ASN A 185 17.83 41.93 12.87
CA ASN A 185 18.33 43.28 13.08
C ASN A 185 17.37 44.18 13.89
N LYS A 186 17.94 45.24 14.48
CA LYS A 186 17.36 46.38 15.20
C LYS A 186 15.95 46.79 14.75
N GLY A 187 15.02 46.85 15.70
CA GLY A 187 13.77 47.60 15.62
C GLY A 187 13.66 48.54 16.82
N ASN A 188 13.90 49.83 16.58
CA ASN A 188 13.56 50.95 17.46
C ASN A 188 12.03 51.06 17.59
N LYS A 189 11.52 51.37 18.79
CA LYS A 189 10.39 52.27 19.05
C LYS A 189 10.14 52.40 20.56
N ASP A 190 10.38 53.61 21.03
CA ASP A 190 9.50 54.43 21.88
C ASP A 190 9.06 53.86 23.24
N ASN A 191 9.64 54.37 24.32
CA ASN A 191 8.86 54.60 25.55
C ASN A 191 9.24 55.94 26.19
N GLU A 192 8.23 56.78 26.29
CA GLU A 192 8.19 58.12 26.84
C GLU A 192 7.90 58.04 28.36
N ARG A 193 8.44 59.01 29.12
CA ARG A 193 8.00 59.50 30.46
C ARG A 193 8.14 58.60 31.69
N ASN A 194 9.00 59.01 32.63
CA ASN A 194 8.66 59.90 33.77
C ASN A 194 9.92 60.04 34.64
N LYS A 195 10.48 61.25 34.76
CA LYS A 195 10.26 62.22 35.85
C LYS A 195 10.71 61.74 37.24
N LEU A 196 11.67 62.53 37.75
CA LEU A 196 11.76 63.08 39.11
C LEU A 196 12.35 62.22 40.24
N ASN A 197 13.50 62.72 40.74
CA ASN A 197 13.92 62.95 42.14
C ASN A 197 15.39 62.52 42.31
N GLU A 198 16.34 63.45 42.36
CA GLU A 198 16.78 64.22 43.56
C GLU A 198 17.06 63.31 44.77
N ASN A 199 18.32 62.87 44.89
CA ASN A 199 19.33 63.30 45.88
C ASN A 199 20.49 62.30 45.96
#